data_AF-A0A832JJ04-F1
#
_entry.id   AF-A0A832JJ04-F1
#
_cell.length_a   1.000
_cell.length_b   1.000
_cell.length_c   1.000
_cell.angle_alpha   90.00
_cell.angle_beta   90.00
_cell.angle_gamma   90.00
#
_symmetry.space_group_name_H-M   'P 1'
#
loop_
_entity.id
_entity.type
_entity.pdbx_description
1 polymer ?
#
loop_
_entity_poly.entity_id
_entity_poly.type
_entity_poly.pdbx_seq_one_letter_code
_entity_poly.pdbx_strand_id
1 'polypeptide(L)'
;MSARDWRELCEEVVQAEGASREKLLDELKLRLVREIAGTEITLLTAWISHFNSVVKQLSATLGVKGVVFPKELKSFVEDPEAHLRKKLFIYAHDLARGRLKPEEFYVKACAAIKTSLQTNGRALYQSWVYAALVLHTARRGFRLVYPDDLHLHLERSGRQRTGTIPPNAVLSDGYRALSLFLEAPRPVGWEDSGDLARAWRLYVALRPDILVYGGRVLNIVVRDGEPPVLRPGVIVECKELEDWYKRARELKGPITSPISAEEWRERWISGLYAGLAEVLNIRASDVAAKLRERRGLRLRDPQIAVLYKRFYEPKAMVLVSRALVPGDVKRWLEEEGIQVVDNVGFDVEALAPIADVLEEEAQHEDAGVDFVELTPRARELLRAAVLMAREKGLEDAPPRLIERALESLVSLLAGARERQQVE
;
A
#
# COMPACT_ATOMS: atom_id res chain seq x y z
N MET A 1 12.78 -13.58 -36.94
CA MET A 1 11.56 -13.00 -37.53
C MET A 1 11.96 -11.68 -38.18
N SER A 2 11.62 -11.46 -39.45
CA SER A 2 11.93 -10.21 -40.17
C SER A 2 11.45 -9.00 -39.36
N ALA A 3 12.36 -8.10 -39.02
CA ALA A 3 12.11 -6.92 -38.21
C ALA A 3 11.44 -5.84 -39.06
N ARG A 4 10.17 -6.04 -39.44
CA ARG A 4 9.32 -4.96 -39.99
C ARG A 4 9.34 -3.77 -39.03
N ASP A 5 9.57 -2.59 -39.59
CA ASP A 5 9.59 -1.33 -38.86
C ASP A 5 8.18 -1.00 -38.38
N TRP A 6 8.04 -0.43 -37.17
CA TRP A 6 6.75 0.02 -36.67
C TRP A 6 6.15 1.12 -37.58
N ARG A 7 7.00 1.87 -38.29
CA ARG A 7 6.57 2.89 -39.27
C ARG A 7 5.86 2.28 -40.47
N GLU A 8 6.42 1.20 -41.02
CA GLU A 8 5.79 0.43 -42.10
C GLU A 8 4.41 -0.08 -41.65
N LEU A 9 4.32 -0.59 -40.41
CA LEU A 9 3.04 -1.03 -39.84
C LEU A 9 2.04 0.11 -39.63
N CYS A 10 2.49 1.32 -39.28
CA CYS A 10 1.61 2.48 -39.18
C CYS A 10 0.97 2.83 -40.53
N GLU A 11 1.74 2.79 -41.62
CA GLU A 11 1.24 3.04 -42.96
C GLU A 11 0.23 1.97 -43.39
N GLU A 12 0.54 0.69 -43.17
CA GLU A 12 -0.37 -0.43 -43.44
C GLU A 12 -1.69 -0.31 -42.65
N VAL A 13 -1.63 0.10 -41.38
CA VAL A 13 -2.82 0.29 -40.52
C VAL A 13 -3.76 1.35 -41.09
N VAL A 14 -3.22 2.44 -41.64
CA VAL A 14 -4.02 3.54 -42.21
C VAL A 14 -4.73 3.09 -43.49
N GLN A 15 -4.09 2.23 -44.28
CA GLN A 15 -4.64 1.75 -45.56
C GLN A 15 -5.56 0.52 -45.42
N ALA A 16 -5.40 -0.28 -44.37
CA ALA A 16 -6.21 -1.48 -44.15
C ALA A 16 -7.63 -1.15 -43.68
N GLU A 17 -8.59 -2.05 -43.88
CA GLU A 17 -9.97 -1.92 -43.37
C GLU A 17 -10.46 -3.20 -42.67
N GLY A 18 -11.55 -3.07 -41.90
CA GLY A 18 -12.22 -4.18 -41.23
C GLY A 18 -11.29 -5.04 -40.36
N ALA A 19 -11.45 -6.37 -40.43
CA ALA A 19 -10.68 -7.33 -39.65
C ALA A 19 -9.17 -7.31 -39.95
N SER A 20 -8.75 -6.83 -41.13
CA SER A 20 -7.33 -6.68 -41.46
C SER A 20 -6.69 -5.57 -40.63
N ARG A 21 -7.38 -4.43 -40.50
CA ARG A 21 -6.94 -3.29 -39.68
C ARG A 21 -6.81 -3.67 -38.20
N GLU A 22 -7.74 -4.45 -37.67
CA GLU A 22 -7.69 -4.90 -36.27
C GLU A 22 -6.46 -5.76 -35.98
N LYS A 23 -6.12 -6.70 -36.87
CA LYS A 23 -4.91 -7.54 -36.74
C LYS A 23 -3.64 -6.69 -36.79
N LEU A 24 -3.54 -5.75 -37.73
CA LEU A 24 -2.39 -4.86 -37.85
C LEU A 24 -2.25 -3.95 -36.63
N LEU A 25 -3.36 -3.45 -36.08
CA LEU A 25 -3.35 -2.67 -34.83
C LEU A 25 -2.85 -3.50 -33.65
N ASP A 26 -3.26 -4.76 -33.54
CA ASP A 26 -2.80 -5.66 -32.48
C ASP A 26 -1.31 -5.99 -32.60
N GLU A 27 -0.80 -6.20 -33.82
CA GLU A 27 0.62 -6.40 -34.08
C GLU A 27 1.43 -5.14 -33.78
N LEU A 28 0.97 -3.97 -34.23
CA LEU A 28 1.61 -2.67 -33.97
C LEU A 28 1.74 -2.42 -32.46
N LYS A 29 0.65 -2.60 -31.69
CA LYS A 29 0.67 -2.45 -30.23
C LYS A 29 1.65 -3.42 -29.58
N LEU A 30 1.68 -4.68 -30.01
CA LEU A 30 2.56 -5.70 -29.47
C LEU A 30 4.04 -5.36 -29.69
N ARG A 31 4.39 -4.98 -30.94
CA ARG A 31 5.78 -4.62 -31.28
C ARG A 31 6.25 -3.39 -30.53
N LEU A 32 5.44 -2.33 -30.47
CA LEU A 32 5.80 -1.12 -29.73
C LEU A 32 6.00 -1.40 -28.24
N VAL A 33 5.15 -2.22 -27.62
CA VAL A 33 5.33 -2.60 -26.21
C VAL A 33 6.67 -3.32 -26.02
N ARG A 34 7.03 -4.27 -26.89
CA ARG A 34 8.30 -5.00 -26.80
C ARG A 34 9.51 -4.13 -27.06
N GLU A 35 9.43 -3.23 -28.04
CA GLU A 35 10.49 -2.27 -28.36
C GLU A 35 10.75 -1.31 -27.21
N ILE A 36 9.68 -0.74 -26.63
CA ILE A 36 9.79 0.31 -25.61
C ILE A 36 10.11 -0.25 -24.23
N ALA A 37 9.63 -1.47 -23.91
CA ALA A 37 9.58 -1.96 -22.54
C ALA A 37 9.95 -3.44 -22.35
N GLY A 38 10.48 -4.13 -23.38
CA GLY A 38 10.74 -5.57 -23.30
C GLY A 38 11.64 -5.98 -22.13
N THR A 39 12.67 -5.17 -21.84
CA THR A 39 13.59 -5.40 -20.72
C THR A 39 12.90 -5.16 -19.37
N GLU A 40 12.17 -4.05 -19.23
CA GLU A 40 11.43 -3.70 -18.02
C GLU A 40 10.31 -4.70 -17.71
N ILE A 41 9.64 -5.22 -18.74
CA ILE A 41 8.64 -6.29 -18.59
C ILE A 41 9.30 -7.53 -17.97
N THR A 42 10.45 -7.95 -18.50
CA THR A 42 11.20 -9.10 -17.98
C THR A 42 11.56 -8.92 -16.51
N LEU A 43 12.06 -7.73 -16.14
CA LEU A 43 12.36 -7.37 -14.76
C LEU A 43 11.11 -7.43 -13.85
N LEU A 44 10.00 -6.85 -14.28
CA LEU A 44 8.77 -6.81 -13.50
C LEU A 44 8.09 -8.18 -13.41
N THR A 45 8.25 -9.06 -14.39
CA THR A 45 7.83 -10.47 -14.29
C THR A 45 8.58 -11.21 -13.17
N ALA A 46 9.86 -10.90 -12.96
CA ALA A 46 10.60 -11.43 -11.81
C ALA A 46 10.05 -10.88 -10.49
N TRP A 47 9.72 -9.58 -10.43
CA TRP A 47 9.10 -8.97 -9.24
C TRP A 47 7.74 -9.60 -8.91
N ILE A 48 6.93 -9.91 -9.94
CA ILE A 48 5.64 -10.62 -9.77
C ILE A 48 5.88 -12.01 -9.16
N SER A 49 6.93 -12.71 -9.58
CA SER A 49 7.28 -14.02 -9.04
C SER A 49 7.71 -13.95 -7.57
N HIS A 50 8.48 -12.93 -7.18
CA HIS A 50 8.80 -12.67 -5.77
C HIS A 50 7.54 -12.38 -4.94
N PHE A 51 6.64 -11.54 -5.44
CA PHE A 51 5.34 -11.27 -4.80
C PHE A 51 4.52 -12.56 -4.60
N ASN A 52 4.36 -13.36 -5.66
CA ASN A 52 3.60 -14.60 -5.61
C ASN A 52 4.24 -15.64 -4.65
N SER A 53 5.57 -15.64 -4.52
CA SER A 53 6.26 -16.48 -3.54
C SER A 53 5.88 -16.11 -2.10
N VAL A 54 5.83 -14.82 -1.77
CA VAL A 54 5.40 -14.35 -0.44
C VAL A 54 3.93 -14.70 -0.19
N VAL A 55 3.06 -14.50 -1.18
CA VAL A 55 1.63 -14.87 -1.07
C VAL A 55 1.46 -16.37 -0.82
N LYS A 56 2.25 -17.23 -1.47
CA LYS A 56 2.23 -18.68 -1.23
C LYS A 56 2.65 -19.02 0.20
N GLN A 57 3.67 -18.33 0.74
CA GLN A 57 4.09 -18.51 2.14
C GLN A 57 3.02 -18.03 3.12
N LEU A 58 2.34 -16.91 2.83
CA LEU A 58 1.19 -16.44 3.61
C LEU A 58 0.03 -17.44 3.58
N SER A 59 -0.25 -18.06 2.43
CA SER A 59 -1.26 -19.10 2.32
C SER A 59 -0.95 -20.28 3.24
N ALA A 60 0.32 -20.72 3.29
CA ALA A 60 0.76 -21.79 4.17
C ALA A 60 0.76 -21.40 5.67
N THR A 61 1.06 -20.14 5.99
CA THR A 61 1.22 -19.67 7.38
C THR A 61 -0.08 -19.23 8.03
N LEU A 62 -0.92 -18.49 7.28
CA LEU A 62 -2.14 -17.84 7.76
C LEU A 62 -3.43 -18.42 7.15
N GLY A 63 -3.33 -19.37 6.21
CA GLY A 63 -4.50 -19.88 5.49
C GLY A 63 -5.10 -18.87 4.50
N VAL A 64 -4.32 -17.87 4.06
CA VAL A 64 -4.77 -16.89 3.07
C VAL A 64 -5.13 -17.59 1.76
N LYS A 65 -6.34 -17.33 1.24
CA LYS A 65 -6.89 -17.96 0.03
C LYS A 65 -6.40 -17.31 -1.27
N GLY A 66 -5.98 -16.05 -1.20
CA GLY A 66 -5.52 -15.29 -2.34
C GLY A 66 -5.38 -13.81 -2.02
N VAL A 67 -5.23 -13.01 -3.07
CA VAL A 67 -5.02 -11.56 -2.97
C VAL A 67 -6.14 -10.84 -3.71
N VAL A 68 -6.70 -9.80 -3.08
CA VAL A 68 -7.63 -8.87 -3.73
C VAL A 68 -6.82 -7.67 -4.23
N PHE A 69 -6.72 -7.54 -5.55
CA PHE A 69 -5.91 -6.52 -6.23
C PHE A 69 -6.78 -5.39 -6.79
N PRO A 70 -6.32 -4.12 -6.72
CA PRO A 70 -6.86 -3.06 -7.56
C PRO A 70 -6.90 -3.50 -9.03
N LYS A 71 -7.98 -3.17 -9.75
CA LYS A 71 -8.21 -3.60 -11.15
C LYS A 71 -7.00 -3.44 -12.07
N GLU A 72 -6.33 -2.29 -11.98
CA GLU A 72 -5.15 -1.97 -12.79
C GLU A 72 -3.97 -2.90 -12.47
N LEU A 73 -3.64 -3.05 -11.18
CA LEU A 73 -2.57 -3.93 -10.73
C LEU A 73 -2.89 -5.41 -11.02
N LYS A 74 -4.15 -5.83 -10.87
CA LYS A 74 -4.61 -7.19 -11.22
C LYS A 74 -4.28 -7.52 -12.67
N SER A 75 -4.75 -6.68 -13.60
CA SER A 75 -4.49 -6.91 -15.02
C SER A 75 -3.01 -6.87 -15.35
N PHE A 76 -2.19 -6.10 -14.62
CA PHE A 76 -0.75 -6.03 -14.84
C PHE A 76 -0.03 -7.28 -14.32
N VAL A 77 -0.40 -7.78 -13.14
CA VAL A 77 0.19 -8.99 -12.54
C VAL A 77 -0.14 -10.25 -13.33
N GLU A 78 -1.35 -10.33 -13.92
CA GLU A 78 -1.77 -11.46 -14.75
C GLU A 78 -1.00 -11.53 -16.08
N ASP A 79 -0.84 -10.40 -16.76
CA ASP A 79 -0.10 -10.31 -18.02
C ASP A 79 0.37 -8.85 -18.26
N PRO A 80 1.64 -8.52 -17.92
CA PRO A 80 2.18 -7.18 -18.11
C PRO A 80 2.15 -6.71 -19.57
N GLU A 81 2.44 -7.59 -20.53
CA GLU A 81 2.49 -7.25 -21.95
C GLU A 81 1.09 -6.93 -22.48
N ALA A 82 0.10 -7.79 -22.18
CA ALA A 82 -1.28 -7.54 -22.55
C ALA A 82 -1.84 -6.29 -21.86
N HIS A 83 -1.48 -6.03 -20.59
CA HIS A 83 -1.89 -4.81 -19.88
C HIS A 83 -1.39 -3.55 -20.61
N LEU A 84 -0.11 -3.50 -20.99
CA LEU A 84 0.46 -2.36 -21.69
C LEU A 84 -0.15 -2.18 -23.08
N ARG A 85 -0.45 -3.26 -23.79
CA ARG A 85 -1.17 -3.19 -25.08
C ARG A 85 -2.57 -2.56 -24.91
N LYS A 86 -3.29 -2.83 -23.81
CA LYS A 86 -4.58 -2.18 -23.52
C LYS A 86 -4.43 -0.66 -23.36
N LYS A 87 -3.32 -0.17 -22.82
CA LYS A 87 -3.05 1.28 -22.68
C LYS A 87 -2.90 2.00 -24.01
N LEU A 88 -2.53 1.28 -25.07
CA LEU A 88 -2.38 1.83 -26.41
C LEU A 88 -3.70 1.89 -27.20
N PHE A 89 -4.79 1.30 -26.68
CA PHE A 89 -6.02 1.11 -27.45
C PHE A 89 -6.56 2.40 -28.08
N ILE A 90 -6.74 3.46 -27.28
CA ILE A 90 -7.29 4.73 -27.77
C ILE A 90 -6.34 5.35 -28.80
N TYR A 91 -5.04 5.42 -28.50
CA TYR A 91 -4.05 6.04 -29.37
C TYR A 91 -3.92 5.31 -30.71
N ALA A 92 -3.98 3.97 -30.69
CA ALA A 92 -3.87 3.15 -31.89
C ALA A 92 -5.12 3.30 -32.78
N HIS A 93 -6.30 3.43 -32.18
CA HIS A 93 -7.52 3.73 -32.94
C HIS A 93 -7.56 5.16 -33.49
N ASP A 94 -6.99 6.13 -32.79
CA ASP A 94 -6.88 7.51 -33.31
C ASP A 94 -5.88 7.60 -34.47
N LEU A 95 -4.77 6.85 -34.42
CA LEU A 95 -3.87 6.65 -35.55
C LEU A 95 -4.61 6.06 -36.75
N ALA A 96 -5.34 4.97 -36.56
CA ALA A 96 -6.08 4.30 -37.63
C ALA A 96 -7.19 5.16 -38.28
N ARG A 97 -7.70 6.17 -37.56
CA ARG A 97 -8.68 7.14 -38.09
C ARG A 97 -8.04 8.36 -38.72
N GLY A 98 -6.71 8.42 -38.79
CA GLY A 98 -5.97 9.59 -39.28
C GLY A 98 -6.08 10.82 -38.37
N ARG A 99 -6.56 10.67 -37.13
CA ARG A 99 -6.65 11.76 -36.13
C ARG A 99 -5.31 12.05 -35.47
N LEU A 100 -4.34 11.17 -35.68
CA LEU A 100 -3.06 11.21 -35.01
C LEU A 100 -1.97 10.73 -35.97
N LYS A 101 -0.87 11.49 -36.08
CA LYS A 101 0.25 11.15 -36.96
C LYS A 101 1.14 10.05 -36.35
N PRO A 102 1.88 9.25 -37.14
CA PRO A 102 2.75 8.20 -36.61
C PRO A 102 3.75 8.68 -35.54
N GLU A 103 4.34 9.87 -35.72
CA GLU A 103 5.30 10.44 -34.76
C GLU A 103 4.63 10.84 -33.44
N GLU A 104 3.44 11.44 -33.53
CA GLU A 104 2.62 11.78 -32.36
C GLU A 104 2.14 10.51 -31.63
N PHE A 105 1.86 9.44 -32.38
CA PHE A 105 1.47 8.15 -31.84
C PHE A 105 2.59 7.56 -31.02
N TYR A 106 3.80 7.52 -31.59
CA TYR A 106 4.98 7.00 -30.91
C TYR A 106 5.23 7.73 -29.59
N VAL A 107 5.22 9.07 -29.60
CA VAL A 107 5.45 9.88 -28.38
C VAL A 107 4.40 9.58 -27.30
N LYS A 108 3.10 9.54 -27.66
CA LYS A 108 2.03 9.23 -26.71
C LYS A 108 2.09 7.78 -26.21
N ALA A 109 2.39 6.83 -27.09
CA ALA A 109 2.55 5.43 -26.76
C ALA A 109 3.71 5.22 -25.78
N CYS A 110 4.88 5.80 -26.05
CA CYS A 110 6.03 5.77 -25.15
C CYS A 110 5.69 6.33 -23.76
N ALA A 111 5.03 7.50 -23.71
CA ALA A 111 4.62 8.12 -22.44
C ALA A 111 3.63 7.24 -21.67
N ALA A 112 2.62 6.68 -22.35
CA ALA A 112 1.61 5.81 -21.73
C ALA A 112 2.23 4.52 -21.17
N ILE A 113 3.11 3.86 -21.94
CA ILE A 113 3.80 2.64 -21.53
C ILE A 113 4.69 2.93 -20.31
N LYS A 114 5.57 3.94 -20.39
CA LYS A 114 6.50 4.28 -19.30
C LYS A 114 5.76 4.64 -18.02
N THR A 115 4.69 5.44 -18.11
CA THR A 115 3.87 5.81 -16.94
C THR A 115 3.19 4.59 -16.32
N SER A 116 2.65 3.69 -17.16
CA SER A 116 2.00 2.47 -16.69
C SER A 116 2.98 1.50 -16.02
N LEU A 117 4.20 1.36 -16.56
CA LEU A 117 5.27 0.55 -15.94
C LEU A 117 5.69 1.11 -14.60
N GLN A 118 5.97 2.42 -14.53
CA GLN A 118 6.40 3.07 -13.29
C GLN A 118 5.33 2.96 -12.20
N THR A 119 4.05 3.18 -12.56
CA THR A 119 2.93 3.11 -11.62
C THR A 119 2.74 1.69 -11.08
N ASN A 120 2.71 0.68 -11.96
CA ASN A 120 2.52 -0.70 -11.54
C ASN A 120 3.76 -1.28 -10.84
N GLY A 121 4.98 -0.90 -11.25
CA GLY A 121 6.22 -1.30 -10.58
C GLY A 121 6.28 -0.79 -9.14
N ARG A 122 5.90 0.48 -8.91
CA ARG A 122 5.75 1.03 -7.55
C ARG A 122 4.73 0.26 -6.74
N ALA A 123 3.51 0.09 -7.29
CA ALA A 123 2.43 -0.60 -6.59
C ALA A 123 2.80 -2.05 -6.25
N LEU A 124 3.50 -2.74 -7.14
CA LEU A 124 3.96 -4.12 -6.95
C LEU A 124 5.01 -4.20 -5.83
N TYR A 125 6.02 -3.33 -5.84
CA TYR A 125 7.04 -3.32 -4.79
C TYR A 125 6.44 -3.00 -3.41
N GLN A 126 5.57 -1.99 -3.33
CA GLN A 126 4.86 -1.66 -2.11
C GLN A 126 3.99 -2.83 -1.62
N SER A 127 3.27 -3.49 -2.53
CA SER A 127 2.45 -4.67 -2.19
C SER A 127 3.30 -5.84 -1.70
N TRP A 128 4.50 -6.02 -2.26
CA TRP A 128 5.47 -7.02 -1.80
C TRP A 128 5.98 -6.70 -0.39
N VAL A 129 6.41 -5.46 -0.11
CA VAL A 129 6.82 -5.03 1.24
C VAL A 129 5.70 -5.30 2.24
N TYR A 130 4.48 -4.87 1.91
CA TYR A 130 3.31 -5.11 2.76
C TYR A 130 3.08 -6.60 3.04
N ALA A 131 3.04 -7.44 2.00
CA ALA A 131 2.83 -8.89 2.17
C ALA A 131 3.96 -9.54 2.98
N ALA A 132 5.21 -9.10 2.80
CA ALA A 132 6.34 -9.61 3.53
C ALA A 132 6.33 -9.19 5.01
N LEU A 133 5.90 -7.96 5.32
CA LEU A 133 5.68 -7.53 6.71
C LEU A 133 4.57 -8.35 7.38
N VAL A 134 3.45 -8.59 6.68
CA VAL A 134 2.38 -9.46 7.19
C VAL A 134 2.92 -10.87 7.46
N LEU A 135 3.77 -11.41 6.58
CA LEU A 135 4.36 -12.74 6.75
C LEU A 135 5.29 -12.79 7.97
N HIS A 136 6.10 -11.75 8.17
CA HIS A 136 6.98 -11.64 9.33
C HIS A 136 6.20 -11.55 10.65
N THR A 137 5.14 -10.75 10.68
CA THR A 137 4.26 -10.64 11.84
C THR A 137 3.53 -11.98 12.09
N ALA A 138 3.13 -12.69 11.03
CA ALA A 138 2.54 -14.02 11.15
C ALA A 138 3.49 -15.07 11.74
N ARG A 139 4.76 -15.05 11.34
CA ARG A 139 5.80 -15.93 11.89
C ARG A 139 6.05 -15.69 13.39
N ARG A 140 5.68 -14.51 13.91
CA ARG A 140 5.72 -14.15 15.34
C ARG A 140 4.45 -14.54 16.11
N GLY A 141 3.51 -15.25 15.48
CA GLY A 141 2.32 -15.79 16.14
C GLY A 141 1.04 -14.98 15.93
N PHE A 142 1.12 -13.83 15.26
CA PHE A 142 -0.07 -13.07 14.91
C PHE A 142 -0.87 -13.76 13.79
N ARG A 143 -2.19 -13.59 13.82
CA ARG A 143 -3.13 -14.14 12.85
C ARG A 143 -3.90 -13.03 12.15
N LEU A 144 -4.27 -13.25 10.90
CA LEU A 144 -5.16 -12.34 10.16
C LEU A 144 -6.59 -12.45 10.70
N VAL A 145 -7.03 -11.45 11.44
CA VAL A 145 -8.39 -11.37 12.03
C VAL A 145 -9.31 -10.42 11.27
N TYR A 146 -8.75 -9.59 10.39
CA TYR A 146 -9.47 -8.82 9.38
C TYR A 146 -8.61 -8.77 8.13
N PRO A 147 -9.16 -8.96 6.92
CA PRO A 147 -10.54 -9.36 6.61
C PRO A 147 -10.96 -10.72 7.17
N ASP A 148 -12.27 -10.91 7.33
CA ASP A 148 -12.91 -12.20 7.64
C ASP A 148 -13.00 -13.18 6.46
N ASP A 149 -12.76 -12.71 5.22
CA ASP A 149 -12.79 -13.53 4.00
C ASP A 149 -11.48 -14.30 3.73
N LEU A 150 -10.48 -14.18 4.61
CA LEU A 150 -9.15 -14.81 4.51
C LEU A 150 -8.40 -14.48 3.21
N HIS A 151 -8.66 -13.32 2.61
CA HIS A 151 -7.83 -12.80 1.52
C HIS A 151 -6.91 -11.68 2.02
N LEU A 152 -5.77 -11.49 1.35
CA LEU A 152 -4.93 -10.32 1.56
C LEU A 152 -5.41 -9.19 0.65
N HIS A 153 -5.92 -8.10 1.22
CA HIS A 153 -6.50 -6.99 0.45
C HIS A 153 -5.46 -5.90 0.18
N LEU A 154 -5.17 -5.65 -1.11
CA LEU A 154 -4.32 -4.56 -1.58
C LEU A 154 -5.13 -3.31 -1.97
N GLU A 155 -6.46 -3.41 -1.97
CA GLU A 155 -7.38 -2.29 -2.16
C GLU A 155 -8.47 -2.29 -1.09
N ARG A 156 -9.29 -1.23 -1.09
CA ARG A 156 -10.42 -1.06 -0.16
C ARG A 156 -11.76 -0.83 -0.87
N SER A 157 -11.81 -1.02 -2.19
CA SER A 157 -13.00 -0.81 -3.01
C SER A 157 -14.14 -1.71 -2.52
N GLY A 158 -15.33 -1.13 -2.34
CA GLY A 158 -16.51 -1.84 -1.82
C GLY A 158 -16.56 -2.06 -0.31
N ARG A 159 -15.52 -1.66 0.45
CA ARG A 159 -15.46 -1.78 1.92
C ARG A 159 -15.43 -0.44 2.65
N GLN A 160 -15.11 0.64 1.95
CA GLN A 160 -15.27 1.99 2.47
C GLN A 160 -16.75 2.37 2.41
N ARG A 161 -17.35 2.60 3.58
CA ARG A 161 -18.64 3.28 3.72
C ARG A 161 -18.37 4.78 3.88
N THR A 162 -19.32 5.64 3.51
CA THR A 162 -19.17 7.10 3.56
C THR A 162 -18.58 7.56 4.89
N GLY A 163 -17.37 8.13 4.85
CA GLY A 163 -16.69 8.71 6.02
C GLY A 163 -15.89 7.74 6.89
N THR A 164 -15.62 6.51 6.44
CA THR A 164 -14.68 5.60 7.13
C THR A 164 -13.54 5.14 6.20
N ILE A 165 -12.37 4.93 6.80
CA ILE A 165 -11.24 4.28 6.13
C ILE A 165 -10.87 3.07 6.98
N PRO A 166 -11.22 1.84 6.55
CA PRO A 166 -10.86 0.62 7.25
C PRO A 166 -9.43 0.17 6.92
N PRO A 167 -8.85 -0.71 7.76
CA PRO A 167 -7.54 -1.30 7.50
C PRO A 167 -7.58 -2.21 6.29
N ASN A 168 -6.40 -2.48 5.72
CA ASN A 168 -6.18 -3.54 4.74
C ASN A 168 -6.00 -4.90 5.42
N ALA A 169 -5.42 -4.91 6.62
CA ALA A 169 -5.33 -6.07 7.49
C ALA A 169 -5.34 -5.67 8.96
N VAL A 170 -5.94 -6.52 9.80
CA VAL A 170 -5.69 -6.55 11.24
C VAL A 170 -5.05 -7.88 11.58
N LEU A 171 -3.91 -7.82 12.25
CA LEU A 171 -3.16 -8.96 12.75
C LEU A 171 -3.26 -8.99 14.28
N SER A 172 -3.63 -10.11 14.88
CA SER A 172 -3.73 -10.27 16.34
C SER A 172 -3.07 -11.56 16.82
N ASP A 173 -2.33 -11.49 17.94
CA ASP A 173 -1.77 -12.66 18.64
C ASP A 173 -2.73 -13.22 19.72
N GLY A 174 -3.94 -12.65 19.82
CA GLY A 174 -4.94 -12.97 20.84
C GLY A 174 -4.90 -12.04 22.06
N TYR A 175 -3.87 -11.22 22.21
CA TYR A 175 -3.74 -10.24 23.30
C TYR A 175 -3.46 -8.83 22.79
N ARG A 176 -2.71 -8.73 21.70
CA ARG A 176 -2.28 -7.50 21.05
C ARG A 176 -2.64 -7.56 19.58
N ALA A 177 -2.87 -6.39 18.99
CA ALA A 177 -3.13 -6.29 17.56
C ALA A 177 -2.37 -5.16 16.88
N LEU A 178 -2.33 -5.27 15.56
CA LEU A 178 -1.81 -4.29 14.62
C LEU A 178 -2.80 -4.12 13.47
N SER A 179 -3.07 -2.86 13.13
CA SER A 179 -3.92 -2.50 12.00
C SER A 179 -3.10 -1.81 10.92
N LEU A 180 -3.02 -2.42 9.74
CA LEU A 180 -2.21 -1.97 8.62
C LEU A 180 -3.09 -1.34 7.54
N PHE A 181 -2.67 -0.20 7.01
CA PHE A 181 -3.39 0.57 5.99
C PHE A 181 -2.46 0.85 4.81
N LEU A 182 -2.87 0.42 3.62
CA LEU A 182 -2.14 0.69 2.39
C LEU A 182 -2.62 1.98 1.76
N GLU A 183 -1.64 2.77 1.34
CA GLU A 183 -1.79 4.05 0.68
C GLU A 183 -2.96 4.86 1.30
N ALA A 184 -2.85 5.24 2.56
CA ALA A 184 -3.90 5.94 3.29
C ALA A 184 -3.41 7.33 3.71
N PRO A 185 -4.31 8.33 3.80
CA PRO A 185 -5.73 8.31 3.44
C PRO A 185 -5.96 8.44 1.92
N ARG A 186 -6.79 7.58 1.32
CA ARG A 186 -7.47 7.86 0.04
C ARG A 186 -8.95 7.53 0.24
N PRO A 187 -9.87 8.49 0.08
CA PRO A 187 -11.30 8.20 0.08
C PRO A 187 -11.71 7.52 -1.24
N VAL A 188 -12.62 6.54 -1.17
CA VAL A 188 -13.34 5.99 -2.32
C VAL A 188 -14.84 5.95 -2.01
N GLY A 189 -15.61 6.78 -2.74
CA GLY A 189 -17.07 6.90 -2.67
C GLY A 189 -17.57 8.15 -1.95
N TRP A 190 -18.44 8.93 -2.61
CA TRP A 190 -19.30 9.96 -2.01
C TRP A 190 -20.66 9.89 -2.70
N GLU A 191 -21.73 10.01 -1.92
CA GLU A 191 -23.10 9.88 -2.44
C GLU A 191 -23.70 11.25 -2.81
N ASP A 192 -23.26 12.34 -2.16
CA ASP A 192 -23.73 13.71 -2.44
C ASP A 192 -22.65 14.81 -2.32
N SER A 193 -23.07 16.08 -2.48
CA SER A 193 -22.20 17.28 -2.42
C SER A 193 -21.77 17.67 -1.00
N GLY A 194 -22.53 17.29 0.03
CA GLY A 194 -22.14 17.49 1.44
C GLY A 194 -21.03 16.53 1.85
N ASP A 195 -21.06 15.31 1.31
CA ASP A 195 -20.01 14.30 1.46
C ASP A 195 -18.71 14.69 0.76
N LEU A 196 -18.77 15.44 -0.34
CA LEU A 196 -17.58 15.90 -1.04
C LEU A 196 -16.72 16.82 -0.16
N ALA A 197 -17.31 17.82 0.51
CA ALA A 197 -16.57 18.72 1.40
C ALA A 197 -15.90 17.97 2.56
N ARG A 198 -16.56 16.92 3.08
CA ARG A 198 -16.06 16.05 4.15
C ARG A 198 -14.93 15.13 3.67
N ALA A 199 -15.09 14.50 2.51
CA ALA A 199 -14.08 13.64 1.89
C ALA A 199 -12.89 14.43 1.35
N TRP A 200 -13.09 15.71 1.04
CA TRP A 200 -12.06 16.56 0.43
C TRP A 200 -10.79 16.65 1.26
N ARG A 201 -10.91 16.74 2.59
CA ARG A 201 -9.75 16.76 3.51
C ARG A 201 -8.91 15.49 3.40
N LEU A 202 -9.55 14.35 3.13
CA LEU A 202 -8.87 13.06 2.91
C LEU A 202 -8.24 12.97 1.52
N TYR A 203 -8.77 13.67 0.50
CA TYR A 203 -8.19 13.72 -0.84
C TYR A 203 -6.87 14.49 -0.89
N VAL A 204 -6.76 15.52 -0.06
CA VAL A 204 -5.61 16.43 -0.06
C VAL A 204 -4.55 16.10 0.98
N ALA A 205 -4.85 15.17 1.89
CA ALA A 205 -3.90 14.75 2.89
C ALA A 205 -2.68 14.05 2.25
N LEU A 206 -1.53 14.20 2.91
CA LEU A 206 -0.31 13.52 2.52
C LEU A 206 -0.51 12.01 2.56
N ARG A 207 0.25 11.28 1.75
CA ARG A 207 -0.08 9.87 1.50
C ARG A 207 1.14 8.97 1.60
N PRO A 208 1.47 8.54 2.82
CA PRO A 208 2.48 7.52 3.03
C PRO A 208 2.02 6.19 2.43
N ASP A 209 2.99 5.35 2.07
CA ASP A 209 2.71 4.06 1.44
C ASP A 209 2.03 3.07 2.40
N ILE A 210 2.45 3.00 3.66
CA ILE A 210 1.84 2.14 4.68
C ILE A 210 1.75 2.90 6.01
N LEU A 211 0.55 2.93 6.60
CA LEU A 211 0.34 3.37 7.98
C LEU A 211 0.05 2.15 8.86
N VAL A 212 0.63 2.11 10.05
CA VAL A 212 0.38 1.04 11.04
C VAL A 212 -0.04 1.66 12.36
N TYR A 213 -1.06 1.07 12.96
CA TYR A 213 -1.60 1.45 14.26
C TYR A 213 -1.56 0.26 15.21
N GLY A 214 -1.17 0.48 16.45
CA GLY A 214 -1.39 -0.48 17.53
C GLY A 214 -2.88 -0.69 17.79
N GLY A 215 -3.25 -1.94 18.09
CA GLY A 215 -4.60 -2.36 18.41
C GLY A 215 -5.47 -2.61 17.17
N ARG A 216 -6.75 -2.89 17.42
CA ARG A 216 -7.78 -3.15 16.41
C ARG A 216 -8.45 -1.84 15.96
N VAL A 217 -7.77 -1.10 15.08
CA VAL A 217 -8.27 0.16 14.50
C VAL A 217 -9.03 -0.13 13.21
N LEU A 218 -10.36 -0.17 13.30
CA LEU A 218 -11.25 -0.42 12.15
C LEU A 218 -11.62 0.85 11.36
N ASN A 219 -11.27 2.04 11.87
CA ASN A 219 -11.47 3.31 11.18
C ASN A 219 -10.43 4.33 11.65
N ILE A 220 -9.71 4.95 10.70
CA ILE A 220 -8.72 5.99 11.01
C ILE A 220 -9.23 7.42 10.80
N VAL A 221 -10.41 7.63 10.24
CA VAL A 221 -10.89 8.99 9.90
C VAL A 221 -11.19 9.80 11.17
N VAL A 222 -10.64 11.02 11.25
CA VAL A 222 -10.95 12.02 12.28
C VAL A 222 -11.61 13.21 11.59
N ARG A 223 -12.91 13.43 11.85
CA ARG A 223 -13.75 14.38 11.10
C ARG A 223 -13.22 15.81 11.13
N ASP A 224 -12.79 16.27 12.31
CA ASP A 224 -12.34 17.64 12.53
C ASP A 224 -10.83 17.75 12.77
N GLY A 225 -10.11 16.62 12.73
CA GLY A 225 -8.69 16.54 13.01
C GLY A 225 -7.81 17.17 11.93
N GLU A 226 -6.63 17.62 12.31
CA GLU A 226 -5.52 17.88 11.41
C GLU A 226 -4.27 17.21 11.98
N PRO A 227 -3.80 16.08 11.40
CA PRO A 227 -4.28 15.45 10.16
C PRO A 227 -5.73 14.89 10.24
N PRO A 228 -6.42 14.68 9.10
CA PRO A 228 -7.79 14.16 9.05
C PRO A 228 -7.89 12.65 9.34
N VAL A 229 -6.82 12.07 9.89
CA VAL A 229 -6.75 10.68 10.34
C VAL A 229 -6.08 10.61 11.70
N LEU A 230 -6.29 9.51 12.42
CA LEU A 230 -5.59 9.21 13.67
C LEU A 230 -4.07 9.29 13.45
N ARG A 231 -3.34 9.68 14.49
CA ARG A 231 -1.87 9.64 14.50
C ARG A 231 -1.41 8.18 14.37
N PRO A 232 -0.68 7.79 13.30
CA PRO A 232 -0.17 6.43 13.15
C PRO A 232 0.94 6.16 14.17
N GLY A 233 1.04 4.90 14.60
CA GLY A 233 2.16 4.45 15.42
C GLY A 233 3.44 4.35 14.60
N VAL A 234 3.34 3.71 13.42
CA VAL A 234 4.45 3.53 12.48
C VAL A 234 4.05 3.96 11.07
N ILE A 235 4.98 4.60 10.37
CA ILE A 235 4.89 4.83 8.92
C ILE A 235 5.98 4.02 8.23
N VAL A 236 5.61 3.29 7.17
CA VAL A 236 6.56 2.63 6.26
C VAL A 236 6.42 3.24 4.88
N GLU A 237 7.50 3.79 4.36
CA GLU A 237 7.58 4.40 3.02
C GLU A 237 8.47 3.55 2.11
N CYS A 238 7.99 3.23 0.90
CA CYS A 238 8.66 2.32 -0.02
C CYS A 238 9.32 3.10 -1.17
N LYS A 239 10.54 2.69 -1.57
CA LYS A 239 11.29 3.25 -2.70
C LYS A 239 11.80 2.15 -3.62
N GLU A 240 11.12 2.00 -4.76
CA GLU A 240 11.32 0.94 -5.75
C GLU A 240 12.42 1.21 -6.77
N LEU A 241 12.68 2.49 -7.10
CA LEU A 241 13.69 2.87 -8.10
C LEU A 241 15.07 3.02 -7.48
N GLU A 242 16.14 2.88 -8.26
CA GLU A 242 17.51 3.02 -7.75
C GLU A 242 17.90 4.47 -7.54
N ASP A 243 17.38 5.37 -8.37
CA ASP A 243 17.68 6.79 -8.40
C ASP A 243 16.58 7.64 -7.75
N TRP A 244 15.72 7.03 -6.92
CA TRP A 244 14.57 7.69 -6.31
C TRP A 244 14.93 8.99 -5.60
N TYR A 245 16.10 9.07 -4.96
CA TYR A 245 16.59 10.26 -4.25
C TYR A 245 16.90 11.46 -5.16
N LYS A 246 17.10 11.23 -6.46
CA LYS A 246 17.30 12.29 -7.47
C LYS A 246 15.96 12.83 -7.99
N ARG A 247 14.88 12.05 -7.84
CA ARG A 247 13.56 12.44 -8.34
C ARG A 247 13.08 13.65 -7.58
N ALA A 248 12.53 14.58 -8.34
CA ALA A 248 11.94 15.79 -7.83
C ALA A 248 10.50 15.86 -8.32
N ARG A 249 9.59 16.12 -7.40
CA ARG A 249 8.17 16.29 -7.65
C ARG A 249 7.84 17.75 -7.49
N GLU A 250 7.10 18.29 -8.44
CA GLU A 250 6.47 19.59 -8.27
C GLU A 250 5.27 19.42 -7.34
N LEU A 251 5.43 19.86 -6.10
CA LEU A 251 4.28 20.14 -5.28
C LEU A 251 3.70 21.47 -5.77
N LYS A 252 2.54 21.40 -6.40
CA LYS A 252 1.78 22.60 -6.77
C LYS A 252 1.25 23.24 -5.48
N GLY A 253 2.05 24.13 -4.90
CA GLY A 253 1.79 24.96 -3.72
C GLY A 253 2.98 25.91 -3.46
N PRO A 254 2.77 27.14 -2.94
CA PRO A 254 3.80 28.19 -2.97
C PRO A 254 4.51 28.33 -1.61
N ILE A 255 5.79 27.95 -1.47
CA ILE A 255 6.55 28.29 -0.25
C ILE A 255 8.03 28.58 -0.56
N THR A 256 8.45 29.79 -0.23
CA THR A 256 9.79 30.13 0.28
C THR A 256 9.64 30.57 1.74
N SER A 257 10.54 30.06 2.60
CA SER A 257 10.71 30.30 4.05
C SER A 257 9.66 29.69 5.00
N PRO A 258 10.04 29.27 6.23
CA PRO A 258 9.26 28.34 7.06
C PRO A 258 7.98 29.00 7.58
N ILE A 259 6.85 28.44 7.17
CA ILE A 259 5.49 28.84 7.54
C ILE A 259 5.05 27.94 8.70
N SER A 260 4.33 28.47 9.70
CA SER A 260 3.73 27.67 10.77
C SER A 260 2.61 26.76 10.24
N ALA A 261 2.30 25.66 10.93
CA ALA A 261 1.30 24.66 10.48
C ALA A 261 -0.08 25.29 10.17
N GLU A 262 -0.47 26.33 10.90
CA GLU A 262 -1.74 27.05 10.71
C GLU A 262 -1.76 27.87 9.42
N GLU A 263 -0.61 28.45 9.05
CA GLU A 263 -0.47 29.30 7.87
C GLU A 263 -0.24 28.44 6.59
N TRP A 264 0.19 27.18 6.74
CA TRP A 264 0.13 26.15 5.69
C TRP A 264 -1.31 25.72 5.37
N ARG A 265 -2.14 25.55 6.41
CA ARG A 265 -3.56 25.16 6.31
C ARG A 265 -4.39 26.19 5.55
N GLU A 266 -4.26 27.48 5.84
CA GLU A 266 -4.97 28.56 5.12
C GLU A 266 -4.52 28.69 3.64
N ARG A 267 -3.21 28.53 3.39
CA ARG A 267 -2.63 28.72 2.05
C ARG A 267 -2.92 27.56 1.10
N TRP A 268 -3.13 26.34 1.62
CA TRP A 268 -3.54 25.17 0.84
C TRP A 268 -5.03 25.20 0.47
N ILE A 269 -5.91 25.65 1.38
CA ILE A 269 -7.35 25.88 1.13
C ILE A 269 -7.56 26.81 -0.08
N SER A 270 -6.65 27.77 -0.27
CA SER A 270 -6.70 28.74 -1.38
C SER A 270 -6.34 28.16 -2.75
N GLY A 271 -5.49 27.13 -2.83
CA GLY A 271 -5.13 26.46 -4.08
C GLY A 271 -6.25 25.59 -4.66
N LEU A 272 -7.27 25.37 -3.83
CA LEU A 272 -8.32 24.41 -4.04
C LEU A 272 -9.62 25.00 -4.58
N TYR A 273 -9.83 26.29 -4.31
CA TYR A 273 -10.88 27.12 -4.88
C TYR A 273 -10.84 27.13 -6.42
N ALA A 274 -9.66 26.95 -7.03
CA ALA A 274 -9.51 26.88 -8.48
C ALA A 274 -10.18 25.65 -9.11
N GLY A 275 -10.23 24.51 -8.40
CA GLY A 275 -10.96 23.32 -8.85
C GLY A 275 -12.45 23.36 -8.53
N LEU A 276 -12.84 24.10 -7.47
CA LEU A 276 -14.25 24.29 -7.07
C LEU A 276 -14.99 25.30 -7.96
N ALA A 277 -14.30 26.31 -8.51
CA ALA A 277 -14.91 27.35 -9.36
C ALA A 277 -15.49 26.81 -10.67
N GLU A 278 -14.92 25.71 -11.19
CA GLU A 278 -15.39 25.01 -12.40
C GLU A 278 -16.71 24.25 -12.15
N VAL A 279 -16.97 23.87 -10.90
CA VAL A 279 -18.19 23.18 -10.45
C VAL A 279 -19.24 24.16 -9.88
N LEU A 280 -18.82 25.33 -9.38
CA LEU A 280 -19.67 26.30 -8.69
C LEU A 280 -20.05 27.56 -9.51
N ASN A 281 -19.71 27.61 -10.80
CA ASN A 281 -20.14 28.67 -11.73
C ASN A 281 -19.76 30.10 -11.28
N ILE A 282 -18.56 30.28 -10.72
CA ILE A 282 -18.00 31.60 -10.38
C ILE A 282 -17.09 32.06 -11.53
N ARG A 283 -17.19 33.33 -11.92
CA ARG A 283 -16.58 33.89 -13.16
C ARG A 283 -15.05 33.72 -13.21
N ALA A 284 -14.57 33.08 -14.27
CA ALA A 284 -13.18 32.65 -14.50
C ALA A 284 -12.14 33.79 -14.67
N SER A 285 -12.58 35.03 -14.91
CA SER A 285 -11.69 36.17 -15.18
C SER A 285 -10.82 36.58 -14.00
N ASP A 286 -11.27 36.32 -12.77
CA ASP A 286 -10.61 36.83 -11.56
C ASP A 286 -9.56 35.86 -11.01
N VAL A 287 -9.60 34.59 -11.43
CA VAL A 287 -8.71 33.51 -10.96
C VAL A 287 -7.46 33.40 -11.85
N ALA A 288 -7.58 33.64 -13.16
CA ALA A 288 -6.50 33.54 -14.13
C ALA A 288 -5.38 34.58 -13.90
N ALA A 289 -5.73 35.76 -13.40
CA ALA A 289 -4.77 36.83 -13.09
C ALA A 289 -3.84 36.46 -11.90
N LYS A 290 -4.35 35.73 -10.90
CA LYS A 290 -3.58 35.33 -9.70
C LYS A 290 -2.76 34.03 -9.87
N LEU A 291 -3.08 33.20 -10.86
CA LEU A 291 -2.38 31.93 -11.12
C LEU A 291 -1.06 32.09 -11.87
N ARG A 292 -0.93 33.14 -12.70
CA ARG A 292 0.28 33.37 -13.53
C ARG A 292 1.54 33.74 -12.73
N GLU A 293 1.41 34.14 -11.47
CA GLU A 293 2.54 34.55 -10.62
C GLU A 293 3.17 33.41 -9.78
N ARG A 294 2.65 32.18 -9.79
CA ARG A 294 2.99 31.17 -8.75
C ARG A 294 3.79 29.98 -9.28
N ARG A 295 5.11 29.95 -9.03
CA ARG A 295 5.98 28.77 -9.25
C ARG A 295 5.82 27.78 -8.07
N GLY A 296 5.51 26.51 -8.35
CA GLY A 296 5.36 25.47 -7.33
C GLY A 296 6.69 25.05 -6.65
N LEU A 297 6.61 24.47 -5.45
CA LEU A 297 7.78 23.97 -4.72
C LEU A 297 8.21 22.62 -5.28
N ARG A 298 9.43 22.55 -5.81
CA ARG A 298 10.03 21.32 -6.29
C ARG A 298 10.76 20.62 -5.15
N LEU A 299 10.16 19.57 -4.59
CA LEU A 299 10.76 18.75 -3.54
C LEU A 299 11.32 17.45 -4.10
N ARG A 300 12.45 17.00 -3.58
CA ARG A 300 12.97 15.65 -3.83
C ARG A 300 12.27 14.63 -2.95
N ASP A 301 12.21 13.38 -3.40
CA ASP A 301 11.58 12.29 -2.65
C ASP A 301 12.08 12.14 -1.19
N PRO A 302 13.38 12.33 -0.85
CA PRO A 302 13.82 12.35 0.54
C PRO A 302 13.14 13.44 1.38
N GLN A 303 12.92 14.63 0.81
CA GLN A 303 12.22 15.74 1.47
C GLN A 303 10.73 15.44 1.68
N ILE A 304 10.13 14.67 0.78
CA ILE A 304 8.74 14.21 0.93
C ILE A 304 8.63 13.23 2.11
N ALA A 305 9.61 12.33 2.29
CA ALA A 305 9.62 11.42 3.44
C ALA A 305 9.71 12.19 4.77
N VAL A 306 10.59 13.19 4.85
CA VAL A 306 10.69 14.09 6.02
C VAL A 306 9.38 14.84 6.26
N LEU A 307 8.72 15.31 5.20
CA LEU A 307 7.42 15.96 5.29
C LEU A 307 6.36 15.03 5.90
N TYR A 308 6.31 13.76 5.48
CA TYR A 308 5.40 12.76 6.08
C TYR A 308 5.64 12.59 7.57
N LYS A 309 6.91 12.44 7.97
CA LYS A 309 7.27 12.30 9.39
C LYS A 309 6.78 13.49 10.21
N ARG A 310 7.06 14.72 9.74
CA ARG A 310 6.71 15.94 10.47
C ARG A 310 5.21 16.19 10.50
N PHE A 311 4.48 15.81 9.46
CA PHE A 311 3.03 16.03 9.37
C PHE A 311 2.23 15.04 10.21
N TYR A 312 2.61 13.76 10.21
CA TYR A 312 1.89 12.72 10.95
C TYR A 312 2.46 12.43 12.33
N GLU A 313 3.69 12.85 12.60
CA GLU A 313 4.41 12.64 13.85
C GLU A 313 4.36 11.19 14.35
N PRO A 314 4.62 10.14 13.55
CA PRO A 314 4.53 8.76 14.05
C PRO A 314 5.56 8.50 15.17
N LYS A 315 5.33 7.46 15.99
CA LYS A 315 6.34 7.03 16.98
C LYS A 315 7.61 6.55 16.28
N ALA A 316 7.46 5.84 15.16
CA ALA A 316 8.56 5.43 14.30
C ALA A 316 8.24 5.65 12.82
N MET A 317 9.25 6.00 12.03
CA MET A 317 9.14 6.02 10.58
C MET A 317 10.30 5.25 9.96
N VAL A 318 9.97 4.34 9.04
CA VAL A 318 10.92 3.50 8.32
C VAL A 318 10.82 3.77 6.82
N LEU A 319 11.95 3.99 6.16
CA LEU A 319 12.06 4.04 4.71
C LEU A 319 12.70 2.74 4.21
N VAL A 320 12.00 2.07 3.31
CA VAL A 320 12.42 0.81 2.69
C VAL A 320 12.85 1.07 1.27
N SER A 321 14.13 0.88 0.97
CA SER A 321 14.65 1.04 -0.38
C SER A 321 15.05 -0.29 -0.99
N ARG A 322 14.54 -0.56 -2.20
CA ARG A 322 14.92 -1.74 -2.98
C ARG A 322 16.43 -1.76 -3.25
N ALA A 323 17.00 -0.61 -3.57
CA ALA A 323 18.41 -0.46 -3.90
C ALA A 323 19.19 0.13 -2.72
N LEU A 324 20.52 0.07 -2.82
CA LEU A 324 21.40 0.75 -1.87
C LEU A 324 21.20 2.27 -1.94
N VAL A 325 21.04 2.92 -0.78
CA VAL A 325 20.88 4.37 -0.69
C VAL A 325 22.26 5.02 -0.53
N PRO A 326 22.56 6.11 -1.25
CA PRO A 326 23.80 6.85 -1.05
C PRO A 326 23.98 7.24 0.43
N GLY A 327 25.20 7.07 0.95
CA GLY A 327 25.47 7.22 2.39
C GLY A 327 25.17 8.62 2.95
N ASP A 328 25.30 9.67 2.12
CA ASP A 328 24.90 11.04 2.47
C ASP A 328 23.38 11.20 2.61
N VAL A 329 22.60 10.65 1.68
CA VAL A 329 21.14 10.64 1.73
C VAL A 329 20.63 9.82 2.91
N LYS A 330 21.24 8.65 3.15
CA LYS A 330 20.90 7.78 4.28
C LYS A 330 21.13 8.48 5.62
N ARG A 331 22.33 9.02 5.85
CA ARG A 331 22.64 9.77 7.08
C ARG A 331 21.69 10.94 7.31
N TRP A 332 21.38 11.70 6.26
CA TRP A 332 20.45 12.83 6.38
C TRP A 332 19.04 12.40 6.79
N LEU A 333 18.53 11.28 6.26
CA LEU A 333 17.23 10.73 6.67
C LEU A 333 17.26 10.22 8.12
N GLU A 334 18.35 9.57 8.52
CA GLU A 334 18.56 9.06 9.88
C GLU A 334 18.68 10.21 10.90
N GLU A 335 19.34 11.33 10.54
CA GLU A 335 19.39 12.57 11.33
C GLU A 335 17.99 13.20 11.50
N GLU A 336 17.15 13.11 10.48
CA GLU A 336 15.72 13.48 10.56
C GLU A 336 14.89 12.41 11.31
N GLY A 337 15.54 11.38 11.85
CA GLY A 337 14.98 10.27 12.64
C GLY A 337 14.09 9.33 11.83
N ILE A 338 14.41 9.11 10.56
CA ILE A 338 13.80 8.08 9.71
C ILE A 338 14.78 6.91 9.65
N GLN A 339 14.35 5.72 10.09
CA GLN A 339 15.16 4.52 9.96
C GLN A 339 15.22 4.09 8.49
N VAL A 340 16.42 3.88 7.93
CA VAL A 340 16.58 3.50 6.52
C VAL A 340 17.01 2.04 6.42
N VAL A 341 16.16 1.22 5.81
CA VAL A 341 16.45 -0.17 5.43
C VAL A 341 16.61 -0.21 3.93
N ASP A 342 17.85 -0.28 3.45
CA ASP A 342 18.22 -0.21 2.04
C ASP A 342 18.86 -1.50 1.53
N ASN A 343 19.06 -1.57 0.21
CA ASN A 343 19.53 -2.77 -0.49
C ASN A 343 18.65 -4.01 -0.23
N VAL A 344 17.34 -3.79 -0.04
CA VAL A 344 16.38 -4.85 0.30
C VAL A 344 16.14 -5.81 -0.87
N GLY A 345 16.18 -5.31 -2.11
CA GLY A 345 15.81 -6.09 -3.29
C GLY A 345 14.41 -6.70 -3.12
N PHE A 346 14.33 -8.02 -3.19
CA PHE A 346 13.14 -8.83 -2.85
C PHE A 346 13.47 -9.87 -1.78
N ASP A 347 14.43 -9.57 -0.91
CA ASP A 347 14.75 -10.41 0.24
C ASP A 347 13.76 -10.15 1.37
N VAL A 348 12.97 -11.18 1.70
CA VAL A 348 12.00 -11.11 2.79
C VAL A 348 12.71 -10.87 4.11
N GLU A 349 13.85 -11.51 4.36
CA GLU A 349 14.53 -11.45 5.67
C GLU A 349 15.15 -10.07 5.93
N ALA A 350 15.48 -9.31 4.88
CA ALA A 350 15.93 -7.92 5.00
C ALA A 350 14.88 -7.00 5.67
N LEU A 351 13.59 -7.41 5.70
CA LEU A 351 12.51 -6.67 6.37
C LEU A 351 12.30 -7.07 7.85
N ALA A 352 13.07 -8.02 8.38
CA ALA A 352 12.95 -8.45 9.78
C ALA A 352 13.05 -7.29 10.80
N PRO A 353 13.97 -6.31 10.65
CA PRO A 353 14.06 -5.18 11.58
C PRO A 353 12.80 -4.31 11.62
N ILE A 354 12.06 -4.25 10.52
CA ILE A 354 10.81 -3.48 10.45
C ILE A 354 9.73 -4.22 11.21
N ALA A 355 9.70 -5.55 11.09
CA ALA A 355 8.72 -6.36 11.80
C ALA A 355 8.91 -6.32 13.32
N ASP A 356 10.14 -6.12 13.81
CA ASP A 356 10.41 -5.85 15.24
C ASP A 356 9.75 -4.53 15.68
N VAL A 357 9.92 -3.46 14.89
CA VAL A 357 9.25 -2.16 15.12
C VAL A 357 7.73 -2.30 15.09
N LEU A 358 7.19 -3.15 14.20
CA LEU A 358 5.75 -3.41 14.15
C LEU A 358 5.28 -4.17 15.39
N GLU A 359 6.02 -5.18 15.85
CA GLU A 359 5.66 -5.95 17.05
C GLU A 359 5.67 -5.10 18.31
N GLU A 360 6.62 -4.17 18.44
CA GLU A 360 6.66 -3.19 19.54
C GLU A 360 5.46 -2.22 19.52
N GLU A 361 4.94 -1.88 18.34
CA GLU A 361 3.74 -1.05 18.20
C GLU A 361 2.45 -1.81 18.54
N ALA A 362 2.47 -3.15 18.63
CA ALA A 362 1.27 -3.93 18.88
C ALA A 362 0.68 -3.60 20.26
N GLN A 363 -0.58 -3.12 20.28
CA GLN A 363 -1.26 -2.71 21.52
C GLN A 363 -2.35 -3.71 21.90
N HIS A 364 -2.66 -3.71 23.21
CA HIS A 364 -3.66 -4.59 23.79
C HIS A 364 -5.03 -4.46 23.08
N GLU A 365 -5.70 -5.58 22.85
CA GLU A 365 -7.06 -5.59 22.35
C GLU A 365 -8.05 -5.46 23.53
N ASP A 366 -8.67 -4.28 23.69
CA ASP A 366 -9.85 -4.14 24.54
C ASP A 366 -11.08 -4.71 23.80
N ALA A 367 -11.24 -6.03 23.75
CA ALA A 367 -12.43 -6.67 23.19
C ALA A 367 -12.78 -7.97 23.95
N GLY A 368 -14.05 -8.13 24.30
CA GLY A 368 -14.54 -9.21 25.16
C GLY A 368 -14.34 -10.63 24.60
N VAL A 369 -14.08 -11.56 25.52
CA VAL A 369 -13.87 -13.01 25.34
C VAL A 369 -12.92 -13.34 24.19
N ASP A 370 -11.63 -13.49 24.52
CA ASP A 370 -10.63 -13.97 23.58
C ASP A 370 -10.94 -15.41 23.14
N PHE A 371 -11.03 -15.62 21.83
CA PHE A 371 -11.18 -16.96 21.26
C PHE A 371 -9.80 -17.51 20.91
N VAL A 372 -9.27 -18.38 21.77
CA VAL A 372 -8.05 -19.14 21.46
C VAL A 372 -8.43 -20.33 20.59
N GLU A 373 -8.03 -20.31 19.31
CA GLU A 373 -8.21 -21.48 18.45
C GLU A 373 -7.27 -22.61 18.87
N LEU A 374 -7.85 -23.71 19.34
CA LEU A 374 -7.10 -24.90 19.71
C LEU A 374 -6.61 -25.64 18.45
N THR A 375 -5.31 -25.95 18.43
CA THR A 375 -4.75 -26.91 17.46
C THR A 375 -5.47 -28.26 17.56
N PRO A 376 -5.44 -29.12 16.54
CA PRO A 376 -6.04 -30.46 16.62
C PRO A 376 -5.59 -31.23 17.87
N ARG A 377 -4.29 -31.16 18.19
CA ARG A 377 -3.73 -31.77 19.38
C ARG A 377 -4.27 -31.14 20.68
N ALA A 378 -4.37 -29.83 20.75
CA ALA A 378 -4.93 -29.16 21.93
C ALA A 378 -6.42 -29.49 22.13
N ARG A 379 -7.20 -29.68 21.05
CA ARG A 379 -8.59 -30.16 21.15
C ARG A 379 -8.68 -31.57 21.72
N GLU A 380 -7.80 -32.48 21.27
CA GLU A 380 -7.72 -33.84 21.83
C GLU A 380 -7.38 -33.82 23.32
N LEU A 381 -6.37 -33.02 23.71
CA LEU A 381 -5.96 -32.86 25.11
C LEU A 381 -7.08 -32.28 25.97
N LEU A 382 -7.77 -31.24 25.49
CA LEU A 382 -8.91 -30.66 26.19
C LEU A 382 -10.05 -31.69 26.34
N ARG A 383 -10.34 -32.46 25.29
CA ARG A 383 -11.35 -33.53 25.35
C ARG A 383 -10.99 -34.59 26.38
N ALA A 384 -9.73 -35.03 26.41
CA ALA A 384 -9.24 -35.99 27.39
C ALA A 384 -9.33 -35.42 28.82
N ALA A 385 -8.93 -34.16 29.02
CA ALA A 385 -9.00 -33.48 30.31
C ALA A 385 -10.44 -33.36 30.82
N VAL A 386 -11.40 -33.03 29.95
CA VAL A 386 -12.83 -32.97 30.30
C VAL A 386 -13.36 -34.35 30.72
N LEU A 387 -12.97 -35.42 30.03
CA LEU A 387 -13.39 -36.78 30.39
C LEU A 387 -12.81 -37.20 31.75
N MET A 388 -11.51 -36.98 31.98
CA MET A 388 -10.86 -37.29 33.25
C MET A 388 -11.40 -36.45 34.41
N ALA A 389 -11.74 -35.18 34.17
CA ALA A 389 -12.36 -34.31 35.17
C ALA A 389 -13.72 -34.89 35.60
N ARG A 390 -14.56 -35.31 34.65
CA ARG A 390 -15.85 -35.95 34.94
C ARG A 390 -15.70 -37.26 35.72
N GLU A 391 -14.74 -38.11 35.36
CA GLU A 391 -14.46 -39.35 36.11
C GLU A 391 -14.05 -39.07 37.57
N LYS A 392 -13.46 -37.91 37.84
CA LYS A 392 -13.08 -37.46 39.19
C LYS A 392 -14.15 -36.61 39.88
N GLY A 393 -15.37 -36.53 39.33
CA GLY A 393 -16.48 -35.77 39.91
C GLY A 393 -16.37 -34.25 39.74
N LEU A 394 -15.50 -33.76 38.84
CA LEU A 394 -15.42 -32.35 38.48
C LEU A 394 -16.31 -32.10 37.25
N GLU A 395 -17.42 -31.39 37.45
CA GLU A 395 -18.39 -31.05 36.39
C GLU A 395 -18.14 -29.68 35.74
N ASP A 396 -16.93 -29.14 35.85
CA ASP A 396 -16.58 -27.86 35.26
C ASP A 396 -16.76 -27.87 33.73
N ALA A 397 -17.29 -26.77 33.21
CA ALA A 397 -17.32 -26.54 31.76
C ALA A 397 -15.88 -26.40 31.21
N PRO A 398 -15.63 -26.71 29.92
CA PRO A 398 -14.29 -26.61 29.34
C PRO A 398 -13.55 -25.28 29.60
N PRO A 399 -14.19 -24.09 29.56
CA PRO A 399 -13.51 -22.84 29.90
C PRO A 399 -12.93 -22.81 31.32
N ARG A 400 -13.67 -23.30 32.32
CA ARG A 400 -13.23 -23.39 33.73
C ARG A 400 -12.06 -24.35 33.90
N LEU A 401 -12.05 -25.46 33.15
CA LEU A 401 -10.94 -26.40 33.16
C LEU A 401 -9.67 -25.79 32.52
N ILE A 402 -9.85 -25.00 31.46
CA ILE A 402 -8.75 -24.25 30.83
C ILE A 402 -8.20 -23.21 31.81
N GLU A 403 -9.06 -22.43 32.47
CA GLU A 403 -8.67 -21.45 33.49
C GLU A 403 -7.82 -22.10 34.59
N ARG A 404 -8.29 -23.21 35.18
CA ARG A 404 -7.54 -23.94 36.22
C ARG A 404 -6.20 -24.49 35.74
N ALA A 405 -6.15 -24.99 34.50
CA ALA A 405 -4.90 -25.47 33.90
C ALA A 405 -3.90 -24.32 33.71
N LEU A 406 -4.38 -23.15 33.26
CA LEU A 406 -3.57 -21.95 33.10
C LEU A 406 -3.09 -21.41 34.46
N GLU A 407 -3.95 -21.35 35.48
CA GLU A 407 -3.57 -20.96 36.85
C GLU A 407 -2.45 -21.86 37.40
N SER A 408 -2.56 -23.17 37.18
CA SER A 408 -1.54 -24.14 37.58
C SER A 408 -0.22 -23.92 36.84
N LEU A 409 -0.28 -23.66 35.53
CA LEU A 409 0.89 -23.38 34.71
C LEU A 409 1.58 -22.08 35.14
N VAL A 410 0.82 -21.00 35.38
CA VAL A 410 1.35 -19.72 35.87
C VAL A 410 2.04 -19.90 37.22
N SER A 411 1.43 -20.65 38.13
CA SER A 411 2.01 -20.94 39.45
C SER A 411 3.34 -21.69 39.34
N LEU A 412 3.42 -22.69 38.45
CA LEU A 412 4.66 -23.42 38.18
C LEU A 412 5.76 -22.53 37.60
N LEU A 413 5.42 -21.66 36.64
CA LEU A 413 6.37 -20.75 36.00
C LEU A 413 6.87 -19.66 36.96
N ALA A 414 6.00 -19.12 37.81
CA ALA A 414 6.38 -18.15 38.84
C ALA A 414 7.36 -18.78 39.85
N GLY A 415 7.06 -19.98 40.35
CA GLY A 415 7.92 -20.70 41.30
C GLY A 415 9.24 -21.25 40.72
N ALA A 416 9.36 -21.34 39.38
CA ALA A 416 10.63 -21.66 38.72
C ALA A 416 11.55 -20.43 38.62
N ARG A 417 10.96 -19.24 38.47
CA ARG A 417 11.69 -17.96 38.43
C ARG A 417 12.34 -17.61 39.77
N GLU A 418 11.67 -17.92 40.88
CA GLU A 418 12.21 -17.70 42.22
C GLU A 418 13.40 -18.60 42.53
N ARG A 419 13.44 -19.83 41.99
CA ARG A 419 14.59 -20.75 42.18
C ARG A 419 15.83 -20.34 41.37
N GLN A 420 15.65 -19.70 40.23
CA GLN A 420 16.76 -19.18 39.40
C GLN A 420 17.35 -17.84 39.90
N GLN A 421 16.70 -17.16 40.85
CA GLN A 421 17.25 -15.94 41.48
C GLN A 421 17.99 -16.22 42.80
N VAL A 422 17.96 -17.46 43.29
CA VAL A 422 18.58 -17.90 44.55
C VAL A 422 19.82 -18.76 44.32
N GLU A 423 20.07 -19.17 43.06
CA GLU A 423 21.37 -19.67 42.58
C GLU A 423 22.15 -18.55 41.89
#